data_AF-A0A3C0GUS9-F1
#
_entry.id   AF-A0A3C0GUS9-F1
#
_cell.length_a   1.000
_cell.length_b   1.000
_cell.length_c   1.000
_cell.angle_alpha   90.00
_cell.angle_beta   90.00
_cell.angle_gamma   90.00
#
_symmetry.space_group_name_H-M   'P 1'
#
loop_
_entity.id
_entity.type
_entity.pdbx_description
1 polymer ?
#
loop_
_entity_poly.entity_id
_entity_poly.type
_entity_poly.pdbx_seq_one_letter_code
_entity_poly.pdbx_strand_id
1 'polypeptide(L)' 'MSDILDTILARKAEEVAARRADVPLQALIDRLQQAPPVRGFADALRASIAAGNPAVIAEVKKASPSKGVIRADFHPADI' A
#
# COMPACT_ATOMS: atom_id res chain seq x y z
N MET A 1 -12.54 -17.29 -18.22
CA MET A 1 -13.07 -17.23 -16.85
C MET A 1 -12.27 -16.16 -16.15
N SER A 2 -12.90 -15.03 -15.82
CA SER A 2 -12.20 -13.90 -15.20
C SER A 2 -12.03 -14.18 -13.71
N ASP A 3 -10.82 -14.00 -13.18
CA ASP A 3 -10.53 -14.26 -11.76
C ASP A 3 -10.71 -12.99 -10.91
N ILE A 4 -10.49 -13.12 -9.60
CA ILE A 4 -10.60 -11.99 -8.67
C ILE A 4 -9.57 -10.88 -8.97
N LEU A 5 -8.43 -11.22 -9.57
CA LEU A 5 -7.40 -10.25 -9.94
C LEU A 5 -7.88 -9.36 -11.08
N ASP A 6 -8.53 -9.92 -12.11
CA ASP A 6 -9.13 -9.13 -13.20
C ASP A 6 -10.15 -8.11 -12.67
N THR A 7 -10.97 -8.52 -11.70
CA THR A 7 -11.96 -7.64 -11.06
C THR A 7 -11.27 -6.50 -10.31
N ILE A 8 -10.19 -6.81 -9.58
CA ILE A 8 -9.37 -5.80 -8.89
C ILE A 8 -8.77 -4.82 -9.91
N LEU A 9 -8.20 -5.31 -11.01
CA LEU A 9 -7.54 -4.50 -12.04
C LEU A 9 -8.53 -3.58 -12.75
N ALA A 10 -9.69 -4.09 -13.17
CA ALA A 10 -10.74 -3.29 -13.79
C ALA A 10 -11.17 -2.14 -12.87
N ARG A 11 -11.39 -2.42 -11.58
CA ARG A 11 -11.74 -1.39 -10.61
C ARG A 11 -10.61 -0.39 -10.37
N LYS A 12 -9.35 -0.82 -10.33
CA LYS A 12 -8.20 0.10 -10.19
C LYS A 12 -8.08 1.04 -11.37
N ALA A 13 -8.36 0.60 -12.60
CA ALA A 13 -8.33 1.47 -13.78
C ALA A 13 -9.33 2.64 -13.65
N GLU A 14 -10.56 2.35 -13.24
CA GLU A 14 -11.59 3.37 -12.97
C GLU A 14 -11.15 4.35 -11.87
N GLU A 15 -10.64 3.83 -10.75
CA GLU A 15 -10.18 4.66 -9.63
C GLU A 15 -8.99 5.55 -10.01
N VAL A 16 -8.04 5.05 -10.80
CA VAL A 16 -6.91 5.85 -11.29
C VAL A 16 -7.40 6.94 -12.23
N ALA A 17 -8.36 6.64 -13.13
CA ALA A 17 -8.93 7.65 -14.02
C ALA A 17 -9.63 8.77 -13.24
N ALA A 18 -10.47 8.40 -12.27
CA ALA A 18 -11.16 9.36 -11.40
C ALA A 18 -10.18 10.22 -10.59
N ARG A 19 -9.20 9.61 -9.91
CA ARG A 19 -8.22 10.34 -9.09
C ARG A 19 -7.29 11.23 -9.90
N ARG A 20 -6.97 10.86 -11.15
CA ARG A 20 -6.18 11.71 -12.06
C ARG A 20 -6.96 12.94 -12.52
N ALA A 21 -8.28 12.85 -12.61
CA ALA A 21 -9.12 14.01 -12.90
C ALA A 21 -9.14 14.99 -11.71
N ASP A 22 -9.18 14.47 -10.48
CA ASP A 22 -9.17 15.30 -9.25
C ASP A 22 -7.79 15.88 -8.93
N VAL A 23 -6.73 15.08 -9.07
CA VAL A 23 -5.33 15.48 -8.84
C VAL A 23 -4.51 15.10 -10.06
N PRO A 24 -4.29 16.07 -10.98
CA PRO A 24 -3.45 15.84 -12.15
C PRO A 24 -2.04 15.40 -11.76
N LEU A 25 -1.40 14.63 -12.65
CA LEU A 25 -0.07 14.07 -12.41
C LEU A 25 0.96 15.15 -12.04
N GLN A 26 0.95 16.29 -12.72
CA GLN A 26 1.88 17.38 -12.42
C GLN A 26 1.71 17.91 -11.00
N ALA A 27 0.46 18.15 -10.57
CA ALA A 27 0.18 18.61 -9.22
C ALA A 27 0.61 17.57 -8.16
N LEU A 28 0.52 16.26 -8.47
CA LEU A 28 1.06 15.22 -7.61
C LEU A 28 2.60 15.29 -7.53
N ILE A 29 3.29 15.48 -8.66
CA ILE A 29 4.75 15.64 -8.73
C ILE A 29 5.20 16.85 -7.90
N ASP A 30 4.51 17.97 -8.01
CA ASP A 30 4.84 19.19 -7.27
C ASP A 30 4.71 18.98 -5.75
N ARG A 31 3.71 18.21 -5.30
CA ARG A 31 3.56 17.81 -3.88
C ARG A 31 4.71 16.96 -3.39
N LEU A 32 5.32 16.12 -4.24
CA LEU A 32 6.45 15.27 -3.85
C LEU A 32 7.69 16.09 -3.48
N GLN A 33 7.83 17.33 -3.98
CA GLN A 33 8.93 18.21 -3.61
C GLN A 33 8.91 18.60 -2.13
N GLN A 34 7.73 18.56 -1.50
CA GLN A 34 7.53 18.86 -0.08
C GLN A 34 7.31 17.59 0.76
N ALA A 35 7.43 16.41 0.16
CA ALA A 35 7.27 15.15 0.88
C ALA A 35 8.48 14.90 1.79
N PRO A 36 8.28 14.29 2.97
CA PRO A 36 9.39 13.88 3.82
C PRO A 36 10.29 12.84 3.10
N PRO A 37 11.55 12.72 3.50
CA PRO A 37 12.46 11.74 2.91
C PRO A 37 11.93 10.31 3.08
N VAL A 38 12.23 9.47 2.09
CA VAL A 38 11.93 8.04 2.16
C VAL A 38 12.71 7.38 3.30
N ARG A 39 12.10 6.40 3.97
CA ARG A 39 12.66 5.77 5.18
C ARG A 39 13.66 4.63 4.90
N GLY A 40 13.86 4.23 3.64
CA GLY A 40 14.77 3.12 3.29
C GLY A 40 14.18 1.72 3.57
N PHE A 41 13.03 1.40 2.97
CA PHE A 41 12.32 0.12 3.20
C PHE A 41 13.20 -1.12 2.97
N ALA A 42 13.91 -1.19 1.84
CA ALA A 42 14.77 -2.32 1.52
C ALA A 42 16.00 -2.39 2.44
N ASP A 43 16.56 -1.23 2.79
CA ASP A 43 17.77 -1.14 3.61
C ASP A 43 17.48 -1.61 5.03
N ALA A 44 16.31 -1.29 5.60
CA ALA A 44 15.88 -1.80 6.90
C ALA A 44 15.83 -3.33 6.93
N LEU A 45 15.28 -3.97 5.89
CA LEU A 45 15.23 -5.43 5.78
C LEU A 45 16.63 -6.03 5.67
N ARG A 46 17.48 -5.45 4.81
CA ARG A 46 18.89 -5.89 4.63
C ARG A 46 19.68 -5.78 5.94
N ALA A 47 19.53 -4.68 6.67
CA ALA A 47 20.21 -4.46 7.93
C ALA A 47 19.79 -5.48 8.99
N SER A 48 18.49 -5.78 9.10
CA SER A 48 17.99 -6.82 10.02
C SER A 48 18.58 -8.20 9.68
N ILE A 49 18.57 -8.57 8.39
CA ILE A 49 19.15 -9.84 7.93
C ILE A 49 20.66 -9.90 8.22
N ALA A 50 21.39 -8.82 7.94
CA ALA A 50 22.83 -8.74 8.19
C ALA A 50 23.18 -8.87 9.69
N ALA A 51 22.29 -8.41 10.56
CA ALA A 51 22.40 -8.58 12.01
C ALA A 51 21.98 -9.98 12.51
N GLY A 52 21.60 -10.90 11.62
CA GLY A 52 21.13 -12.25 11.98
C GLY A 52 19.69 -12.28 12.52
N ASN A 53 18.94 -11.19 12.39
CA ASN A 53 17.56 -11.08 12.88
C ASN A 53 16.54 -11.34 11.76
N PRO A 54 15.35 -11.89 12.07
CA PRO A 54 14.24 -11.96 11.12
C PRO A 54 13.83 -10.57 10.60
N ALA A 55 13.73 -10.42 9.29
CA ALA A 55 13.24 -9.20 8.66
C ALA A 55 11.75 -9.35 8.33
N VAL A 56 10.89 -8.74 9.15
CA VAL A 56 9.43 -8.88 9.06
C VAL A 56 8.81 -7.63 8.46
N ILE A 57 7.98 -7.81 7.43
CA ILE A 57 7.05 -6.78 6.94
C ILE A 57 5.70 -7.08 7.58
N ALA A 58 5.33 -6.32 8.60
CA ALA A 58 4.03 -6.45 9.24
C ALA A 58 2.94 -5.78 8.38
N GLU A 59 1.97 -6.56 7.89
CA GLU A 59 0.85 -6.06 7.10
C GLU A 59 -0.32 -5.66 8.01
N VAL A 60 -0.75 -4.40 7.93
CA VAL A 60 -1.94 -3.90 8.63
C VAL A 60 -3.16 -4.07 7.72
N LYS A 61 -4.09 -5.00 8.06
CA LYS A 61 -5.17 -5.40 7.15
C LYS A 61 -6.53 -5.60 7.81
N LYS A 62 -7.55 -4.96 7.24
CA LYS A 62 -8.95 -5.06 7.70
C LYS A 62 -9.66 -6.32 7.19
N ALA A 63 -9.51 -6.65 5.92
CA ALA A 63 -10.24 -7.72 5.24
C ALA A 63 -9.49 -8.27 4.02
N SER A 64 -9.88 -9.43 3.52
CA SER A 64 -9.45 -9.96 2.21
C SER A 64 -10.58 -10.66 1.47
N PRO A 65 -10.52 -10.79 0.13
CA PRO A 65 -11.51 -11.56 -0.63
C PRO A 65 -11.64 -13.02 -0.16
N SER A 66 -10.53 -13.64 0.28
CA SER A 66 -10.49 -15.03 0.70
C SER A 66 -10.89 -15.29 2.15
N LYS A 67 -10.80 -14.29 3.04
CA LYS A 67 -11.04 -14.44 4.48
C LYS A 67 -12.14 -13.53 5.03
N GLY A 68 -12.74 -12.67 4.20
CA GLY A 68 -13.71 -11.69 4.66
C GLY A 68 -13.07 -10.67 5.61
N VAL A 69 -13.82 -10.21 6.60
CA VAL A 69 -13.31 -9.30 7.64
C VAL A 69 -12.34 -10.05 8.56
N ILE A 70 -11.09 -9.58 8.60
CA ILE A 70 -10.01 -10.12 9.45
C ILE A 70 -10.03 -9.41 10.81
N ARG A 71 -10.24 -8.09 10.82
CA ARG A 71 -10.32 -7.29 12.03
C ARG A 71 -11.47 -6.29 11.90
N ALA A 72 -12.54 -6.51 12.67
CA ALA A 72 -13.74 -5.68 12.63
C ALA A 72 -13.46 -4.29 13.24
N ASP A 73 -12.84 -4.29 14.42
CA ASP A 73 -12.39 -3.08 15.12
C ASP A 73 -11.00 -2.66 14.63
N PHE A 74 -10.99 -1.83 13.58
CA PHE A 74 -9.80 -1.56 12.76
C PHE A 74 -9.33 -0.12 12.92
N HIS A 75 -8.34 0.06 13.79
CA HIS A 75 -7.65 1.33 14.08
C HIS A 75 -6.19 1.28 13.61
N PRO A 76 -5.86 1.66 12.36
CA PRO A 76 -4.52 1.45 11.78
C PRO A 76 -3.35 2.03 12.58
N ALA A 77 -3.58 3.10 13.35
CA ALA A 77 -2.55 3.72 14.16
C ALA A 77 -2.18 2.88 15.40
N ASP A 78 -3.05 1.95 15.80
CA ASP A 78 -2.93 1.12 17.01
C ASP A 78 -2.58 -0.36 16.68
N ILE A 79 -2.17 -0.65 15.43
CA ILE A 79 -1.81 -2.00 14.93
C ILE A 79 -0.32 -2.03 14.62
#